data_AF-A0A8J6DR21-F1
#
_entry.id   AF-A0A8J6DR21-F1
#
_cell.length_a   1.000
_cell.length_b   1.000
_cell.length_c   1.000
_cell.angle_alpha   90.00
_cell.angle_beta   90.00
_cell.angle_gamma   90.00
#
_symmetry.space_group_name_H-M   'P 1'
#
loop_
_entity.id
_entity.type
_entity.pdbx_description
1 polymer ?
#
loop_
_entity_poly.entity_id
_entity_poly.type
_entity_poly.pdbx_seq_one_letter_code
_entity_poly.pdbx_strand_id
1 'polypeptide(L)'
;LLKFRTDKGRDPTSDTFGEDSELLLQIRNDVLDALGVSLDLLPEDFVRFCFSEMVPVCAVVGGILAQEIVKALSQRDPPHNNFFFFDGMKGNGIVECLGPK
;
A
#
# COMPACT_ATOMS: atom_id res chain seq x y z
N LEU A 1 0.48 5.81 -4.13
CA LEU A 1 0.26 4.81 -5.22
C LEU A 1 -1.08 4.98 -5.94
N LEU A 2 -2.23 4.96 -5.26
CA LEU A 2 -3.55 5.10 -5.93
C LEU A 2 -3.64 6.36 -6.83
N LYS A 3 -3.20 7.52 -6.34
CA LYS A 3 -3.14 8.76 -7.12
C LYS A 3 -2.26 8.67 -8.37
N PHE A 4 -1.10 8.03 -8.27
CA PHE A 4 -0.23 7.77 -9.44
C PHE A 4 -0.96 6.95 -10.50
N ARG A 5 -1.66 5.88 -10.09
CA ARG A 5 -2.44 5.03 -11.00
C ARG A 5 -3.58 5.82 -11.68
N THR A 6 -4.26 6.70 -10.94
CA THR A 6 -5.28 7.59 -11.50
C THR A 6 -4.71 8.52 -12.57
N ASP A 7 -3.53 9.08 -12.33
CA ASP A 7 -2.96 10.10 -13.21
C ASP A 7 -2.23 9.51 -14.43
N LYS A 8 -1.59 8.35 -14.28
CA LYS A 8 -0.81 7.70 -15.34
C LYS A 8 -1.52 6.54 -16.04
N GLY A 9 -2.60 6.00 -15.47
CA GLY A 9 -3.28 4.81 -15.98
C GLY A 9 -2.45 3.52 -15.86
N ARG A 10 -1.34 3.55 -15.12
CA ARG A 10 -0.44 2.42 -14.86
C ARG A 10 0.16 2.52 -13.46
N ASP A 11 0.79 1.44 -13.01
CA ASP A 11 1.62 1.46 -11.80
C ASP A 11 3.06 1.92 -12.10
N PRO A 12 3.83 2.31 -11.07
CA PRO A 12 5.26 2.60 -11.23
C PRO A 12 6.03 1.36 -11.70
N THR A 13 6.95 1.53 -12.65
CA THR A 13 7.74 0.42 -13.21
C THR A 13 9.23 0.64 -13.06
N SER A 14 10.00 -0.45 -13.01
CA SER A 14 11.47 -0.38 -12.92
C SER A 14 12.11 0.28 -14.13
N ASP A 15 11.48 0.18 -15.31
CA ASP A 15 12.01 0.74 -16.55
C ASP A 15 12.03 2.27 -16.53
N THR A 16 11.03 2.88 -15.91
CA THR A 16 10.90 4.34 -15.72
C THR A 16 11.16 4.76 -14.27
N PHE A 17 12.02 4.02 -13.55
CA PHE A 17 12.23 4.23 -12.11
C PHE A 17 12.56 5.68 -11.73
N GLY A 18 13.44 6.36 -12.48
CA GLY A 18 13.82 7.75 -12.19
C GLY A 18 12.63 8.71 -12.29
N GLU A 19 11.95 8.71 -13.43
CA GLU A 19 10.78 9.56 -13.69
C GLU A 19 9.61 9.27 -12.74
N ASP A 20 9.34 7.98 -12.51
CA ASP A 20 8.25 7.56 -11.63
C ASP A 20 8.55 7.88 -10.16
N SER A 21 9.81 7.76 -9.72
CA SER A 21 10.21 8.12 -8.35
C SER A 21 10.05 9.62 -8.09
N GLU A 22 10.48 10.46 -9.03
CA GLU A 22 10.30 11.92 -8.92
C GLU A 22 8.82 12.28 -8.83
N LEU A 23 7.98 11.67 -9.68
CA LEU A 23 6.54 11.90 -9.63
C LEU A 23 5.90 11.38 -8.35
N LEU A 24 6.32 10.22 -7.85
CA LEU A 24 5.82 9.68 -6.59
C LEU A 24 6.13 10.58 -5.40
N LEU A 25 7.32 11.19 -5.37
CA LEU A 25 7.69 12.17 -4.34
C LEU A 25 6.82 13.43 -4.41
N GLN A 26 6.53 13.93 -5.63
CA GLN A 26 5.62 15.06 -5.80
C GLN A 26 4.20 14.70 -5.35
N ILE A 27 3.67 13.55 -5.80
CA ILE A 27 2.34 13.06 -5.40
C ILE A 27 2.24 12.87 -3.89
N ARG A 28 3.30 12.37 -3.24
CA ARG A 28 3.34 12.28 -1.77
C ARG A 28 3.12 13.64 -1.14
N ASN A 29 3.89 14.65 -1.57
CA ASN A 29 3.79 15.99 -0.99
C ASN A 29 2.39 16.56 -1.16
N ASP A 30 1.84 16.46 -2.38
CA ASP A 30 0.51 16.99 -2.70
C ASP A 30 -0.61 16.30 -1.89
N VAL A 31 -0.54 14.98 -1.73
CA VAL A 31 -1.57 14.21 -1.00
C VAL A 31 -1.48 14.44 0.51
N LEU A 32 -0.28 14.46 1.08
CA LEU A 32 -0.10 14.68 2.51
C LEU A 32 -0.48 16.12 2.90
N ASP A 33 -0.12 17.10 2.09
CA ASP A 33 -0.52 18.51 2.28
C ASP A 33 -2.04 18.69 2.18
N ALA A 34 -2.68 18.09 1.17
CA ALA A 34 -4.14 18.13 1.01
C ALA A 34 -4.91 17.48 2.18
N LEU A 35 -4.31 16.50 2.86
CA LEU A 35 -4.87 15.86 4.04
C LEU A 35 -4.49 16.57 5.35
N GLY A 36 -3.62 17.58 5.30
CA GLY A 36 -3.16 18.34 6.47
C GLY A 36 -2.28 17.53 7.42
N VAL A 37 -1.53 16.55 6.92
CA VAL A 37 -0.65 15.69 7.71
C VAL A 37 0.83 15.96 7.39
N SER A 38 1.73 15.69 8.35
CA SER A 38 3.17 15.94 8.16
C SER A 38 3.77 15.08 7.05
N LEU A 39 4.69 15.67 6.27
CA LEU A 39 5.49 14.95 5.27
C LEU A 39 6.37 13.86 5.89
N ASP A 40 6.72 14.00 7.17
CA ASP A 40 7.52 13.01 7.91
C ASP A 40 6.78 11.68 8.11
N LEU A 41 5.46 11.66 7.91
CA LEU A 41 4.65 10.44 8.02
C LEU A 41 5.03 9.40 6.96
N LEU A 42 5.49 9.84 5.78
CA LEU A 42 5.98 8.95 4.73
C LEU A 42 7.40 9.37 4.30
N PRO A 43 8.44 8.68 4.82
CA PRO A 43 9.84 8.91 4.47
C PRO A 43 10.09 8.90 2.95
N GLU A 44 10.97 9.76 2.45
CA GLU A 44 11.26 9.90 1.01
C GLU A 44 11.78 8.62 0.35
N ASP A 45 12.46 7.78 1.12
CA ASP A 45 13.03 6.53 0.64
C ASP A 45 11.99 5.45 0.34
N PHE A 46 10.69 5.69 0.61
CA PHE A 46 9.60 4.78 0.28
C PHE A 46 9.59 4.38 -1.21
N VAL A 47 10.00 5.28 -2.10
CA VAL A 47 10.09 5.03 -3.54
C VAL A 47 11.05 3.89 -3.89
N ARG A 48 11.96 3.51 -3.00
CA ARG A 48 12.89 2.39 -3.22
C ARG A 48 12.24 1.02 -3.03
N PHE A 49 11.08 0.97 -2.38
CA PHE A 49 10.46 -0.28 -1.91
C PHE A 49 9.05 -0.54 -2.46
N CYS A 50 8.53 0.36 -3.31
CA CYS A 50 7.15 0.29 -3.79
C CYS A 50 7.02 0.10 -5.31
N PHE A 51 8.02 -0.51 -5.95
CA PHE A 51 8.03 -0.80 -7.38
C PHE A 51 7.90 -2.30 -7.64
N SER A 52 7.28 -2.61 -8.79
CA SER A 52 7.08 -3.98 -9.29
C SER A 52 6.27 -4.88 -8.33
N GLU A 53 6.02 -6.11 -8.75
CA GLU A 53 5.33 -7.13 -7.95
C GLU A 53 6.34 -8.21 -7.53
N MET A 54 6.58 -8.31 -6.23
CA MET A 54 7.51 -9.30 -5.68
C MET A 54 6.76 -10.57 -5.30
N VAL A 55 7.17 -11.71 -5.86
CA VAL A 55 6.53 -13.02 -5.62
C VAL A 55 6.34 -13.34 -4.13
N PRO A 56 7.32 -13.12 -3.23
CA PRO A 56 7.11 -13.37 -1.80
C PRO A 56 6.03 -12.47 -1.17
N VAL A 57 5.95 -11.21 -1.60
CA VAL A 57 4.94 -10.26 -1.13
C VAL A 57 3.55 -10.69 -1.62
N CYS A 58 3.43 -11.09 -2.89
CA CYS A 58 2.17 -11.61 -3.44
C CYS A 58 1.70 -12.87 -2.70
N ALA A 59 2.62 -13.77 -2.32
CA ALA A 59 2.28 -14.96 -1.55
C ALA A 59 1.73 -14.63 -0.16
N VAL A 60 2.37 -13.70 0.56
CA VAL A 60 1.91 -13.27 1.89
C VAL A 60 0.55 -12.57 1.81
N VAL A 61 0.45 -11.53 0.98
CA VAL A 61 -0.78 -10.73 0.85
C VAL A 61 -1.92 -11.59 0.30
N GLY A 62 -1.65 -12.43 -0.69
CA GLY A 62 -2.63 -13.35 -1.26
C GLY A 62 -3.12 -14.39 -0.24
N GLY A 63 -2.23 -14.92 0.60
CA GLY A 63 -2.59 -15.85 1.66
C GLY A 63 -3.52 -15.23 2.70
N ILE A 64 -3.18 -14.04 3.20
CA ILE A 64 -4.02 -13.30 4.16
C ILE A 64 -5.36 -12.93 3.52
N LEU A 65 -5.36 -12.36 2.32
CA LEU A 65 -6.58 -11.96 1.63
C LEU A 65 -7.51 -13.17 1.39
N ALA A 66 -6.97 -14.29 0.91
CA ALA A 66 -7.76 -15.51 0.69
C ALA A 66 -8.35 -16.05 2.00
N GLN A 67 -7.59 -16.02 3.09
CA GLN A 67 -8.08 -16.47 4.39
C GLN A 67 -9.22 -15.57 4.90
N GLU A 68 -9.11 -14.24 4.74
CA GLU A 68 -10.17 -13.30 5.12
C GLU A 68 -11.45 -13.52 4.29
N ILE A 69 -11.31 -13.83 2.99
CA ILE A 69 -12.44 -14.23 2.14
C ILE A 69 -13.10 -15.50 2.68
N VAL A 70 -12.32 -16.53 3.06
CA VAL A 70 -12.86 -17.77 3.62
C VAL A 70 -13.61 -17.51 4.93
N LYS A 71 -13.08 -16.70 5.85
CA LYS A 71 -13.77 -16.32 7.10
C LYS A 71 -15.09 -15.62 6.82
N ALA A 72 -15.09 -14.63 5.92
CA ALA A 72 -16.28 -13.88 5.55
C ALA A 72 -17.37 -14.78 4.92
N LEU A 73 -17.00 -15.66 4.00
CA LEU A 73 -17.94 -16.56 3.32
C LEU A 73 -18.48 -17.66 4.23
N SER A 74 -17.63 -18.22 5.09
CA SER A 74 -18.04 -19.26 6.04
C SER A 74 -18.76 -18.72 7.27
N GLN A 75 -18.77 -17.39 7.45
CA GLN A 75 -19.26 -16.70 8.65
C GLN A 75 -18.65 -17.28 9.93
N ARG A 76 -17.40 -17.72 9.84
CA ARG A 76 -16.64 -18.34 10.91
C ARG A 76 -15.37 -17.53 11.16
N ASP A 77 -15.13 -17.26 12.44
CA ASP A 77 -14.07 -16.41 12.95
C ASP A 77 -14.24 -14.92 12.55
N PRO A 78 -13.82 -13.97 13.41
CA PRO A 78 -13.95 -12.55 13.09
C PRO A 78 -13.00 -12.16 11.95
N PRO A 79 -13.48 -11.46 10.90
CA PRO A 79 -12.62 -10.88 9.88
C PRO A 79 -11.88 -9.66 10.42
N HIS A 80 -10.75 -9.32 9.78
CA HIS A 80 -10.06 -8.06 9.96
C HIS A 80 -10.97 -6.90 9.55
N ASN A 81 -10.90 -5.80 10.30
CA ASN A 81 -11.69 -4.59 10.05
C ASN A 81 -10.74 -3.38 10.05
N ASN A 82 -10.44 -2.74 8.91
CA ASN A 82 -10.83 -3.06 7.53
C ASN A 82 -9.65 -3.02 6.55
N PHE A 83 -8.46 -2.64 7.01
CA PHE A 83 -7.23 -2.67 6.24
C PHE A 83 -6.23 -3.64 6.84
N PHE A 84 -5.49 -4.29 5.95
CA PHE A 84 -4.28 -5.02 6.30
C PHE A 84 -3.11 -4.43 5.48
N PHE A 85 -2.08 -3.96 6.18
CA PHE A 85 -0.86 -3.42 5.60
C PHE A 85 0.30 -4.37 5.86
N PHE A 86 1.06 -4.70 4.82
CA PHE A 86 2.24 -5.55 4.92
C PHE A 86 3.49 -4.80 4.46
N ASP A 87 4.52 -4.79 5.32
CA ASP A 87 5.86 -4.28 5.02
C ASP A 87 6.83 -5.46 5.00
N GLY A 88 7.23 -5.89 3.80
CA GLY A 88 8.16 -6.99 3.60
C GLY A 88 9.60 -6.71 4.03
N MET A 89 10.00 -5.43 4.18
CA MET A 89 11.33 -5.05 4.64
C MET A 89 11.47 -5.23 6.15
N LYS A 90 10.41 -4.90 6.91
CA LYS A 90 10.36 -5.07 8.37
C LYS A 90 9.75 -6.40 8.82
N GLY A 91 9.02 -7.07 7.92
CA GLY A 91 8.26 -8.28 8.24
C GLY A 91 6.97 -8.01 9.03
N ASN A 92 6.46 -6.77 8.99
CA ASN A 92 5.29 -6.37 9.77
C ASN A 92 3.99 -6.56 8.97
N GLY A 93 2.97 -7.12 9.62
CA GLY A 93 1.59 -7.14 9.14
C GLY A 93 0.69 -6.43 10.15
N ILE A 94 0.12 -5.29 9.78
CA ILE A 94 -0.66 -4.42 10.67
C ILE A 94 -2.11 -4.39 10.17
N VAL A 95 -3.05 -4.57 11.10
CA VAL A 95 -4.48 -4.40 10.83
C VAL A 95 -4.92 -3.05 11.39
N GLU A 96 -5.51 -2.21 10.54
CA GLU A 96 -6.01 -0.88 10.92
C GLU A 96 -7.48 -0.75 10.55
N CYS A 97 -8.25 -0.07 11.41
CA CYS A 97 -9.64 0.29 11.17
C CYS A 97 -9.73 1.77 10.81
N LEU A 98 -9.92 2.07 9.53
CA LEU A 98 -9.99 3.44 9.03
C LEU A 98 -11.38 3.72 8.43
N GLY A 99 -11.94 4.90 8.71
CA GLY A 99 -13.20 5.39 8.16
C GLY A 99 -14.26 5.66 9.24
N PRO A 100 -14.84 4.63 9.87
CA PRO A 100 -15.74 4.80 11.01
C PRO A 100 -15.03 5.44 12.22
N LYS A 101 -15.78 6.16 13.05
CA LYS A 101 -15.33 6.65 14.36
C LYS A 101 -15.75 5.70 15.47
#